data_AF-A0A3P9MIA0-F1
#
_entry.id   AF-A0A3P9MIA0-F1
#
_cell.length_a   1.000
_cell.length_b   1.000
_cell.length_c   1.000
_cell.angle_alpha   90.00
_cell.angle_beta   90.00
_cell.angle_gamma   90.00
#
_symmetry.space_group_name_H-M   'P 1'
#
loop_
_entity.id
_entity.type
_entity.pdbx_description
1 polymer ?
#
loop_
_entity_poly.entity_id
_entity_poly.type
_entity_poly.pdbx_seq_one_letter_code
_entity_poly.pdbx_strand_id
1 'polypeptide(L)'
;MLESRAAYSNFWCGMTSQGYYKRTPAYMPIRRQERRGCFAVPMVHSTYLVDLRKEASHNLAFYPPHEEYNWALDDVIVFAYSARMADVQMYVCNKETYGYLPVPMRAHASLQDEAESFLHTHLEVMDPPLEPSSFLSVSPKQPNKMGFDEVFMINLVRRADRRERMLRSLYEQEISCKVVAAVDGKALNISDMESLGIRMLPGYKDPYHGRPLTKGELGCFLSHYNIWKELKPNTHATVTERHTSAHLAFCKNHT
;
A
#
# COMPACT_ATOMS: atom_id res chain seq x y z
N MET A 1 -8.62 13.82 8.58
CA MET A 1 -9.60 12.89 7.96
C MET A 1 -8.80 11.69 7.51
N LEU A 2 -9.42 10.51 7.38
CA LEU A 2 -8.71 9.36 6.82
C LEU A 2 -8.74 9.42 5.29
N GLU A 3 -7.58 9.21 4.65
CA GLU A 3 -7.43 9.20 3.20
C GLU A 3 -7.65 7.80 2.63
N SER A 4 -8.33 7.73 1.49
CA SER A 4 -8.51 6.48 0.74
C SER A 4 -8.35 6.72 -0.75
N ARG A 5 -8.37 5.64 -1.52
CA ARG A 5 -8.48 5.73 -2.97
C ARG A 5 -9.85 6.28 -3.41
N ALA A 6 -9.86 6.97 -4.54
CA ALA A 6 -11.04 7.55 -5.19
C ALA A 6 -11.86 8.48 -4.27
N ALA A 7 -13.19 8.40 -4.34
CA ALA A 7 -14.12 9.28 -3.62
C ALA A 7 -14.79 8.60 -2.41
N TYR A 8 -14.21 7.52 -1.89
CA TYR A 8 -14.62 6.92 -0.63
C TYR A 8 -14.00 7.72 0.54
N SER A 9 -14.61 7.67 1.72
CA SER A 9 -14.12 8.34 2.92
C SER A 9 -14.80 7.84 4.17
N ASN A 10 -14.19 8.11 5.34
CA ASN A 10 -14.70 7.72 6.64
C ASN A 10 -15.83 8.63 7.21
N PHE A 11 -16.59 9.31 6.35
CA PHE A 11 -17.65 10.24 6.75
C PHE A 11 -18.66 10.44 5.62
N TRP A 12 -19.89 10.82 5.98
CA TRP A 12 -20.94 11.22 5.04
C TRP A 12 -21.39 12.65 5.30
N CYS A 13 -21.60 13.46 4.26
CA CYS A 13 -22.16 14.81 4.42
C CYS A 13 -23.69 14.85 4.42
N GLY A 14 -24.36 13.71 4.24
CA GLY A 14 -25.80 13.63 4.16
C GLY A 14 -26.29 12.21 4.36
N MET A 15 -27.49 12.10 4.93
CA MET A 15 -28.22 10.84 5.06
C MET A 15 -29.64 11.01 4.50
N THR A 16 -30.22 9.92 4.01
CA THR A 16 -31.64 9.86 3.65
C THR A 16 -32.50 9.72 4.90
N SER A 17 -33.83 9.80 4.77
CA SER A 17 -34.76 9.57 5.87
C SER A 17 -34.72 8.14 6.43
N GLN A 18 -34.15 7.20 5.66
CA GLN A 18 -33.94 5.79 6.05
C GLN A 18 -32.52 5.52 6.53
N GLY A 19 -31.72 6.56 6.76
CA GLY A 19 -30.37 6.44 7.31
C GLY A 19 -29.28 6.10 6.30
N TYR A 20 -29.59 5.95 5.01
CA TYR A 20 -28.59 5.65 3.99
C TYR A 20 -27.80 6.86 3.52
N TYR A 21 -26.64 6.61 2.92
CA TYR A 21 -25.78 7.63 2.33
C TYR A 21 -26.52 8.56 1.36
N LYS A 22 -26.29 9.87 1.49
CA LYS A 22 -26.73 10.89 0.54
C LYS A 22 -25.58 11.83 0.19
N ARG A 23 -25.16 11.84 -1.08
CA ARG A 23 -24.15 12.79 -1.59
C ARG A 23 -24.71 14.22 -1.50
N THR A 24 -23.88 15.16 -1.02
CA THR A 24 -24.20 16.59 -0.97
C THR A 24 -23.12 17.40 -1.71
N PRO A 25 -23.42 18.65 -2.14
CA PRO A 25 -22.43 19.53 -2.77
C PRO A 25 -21.20 19.82 -1.89
N ALA A 26 -21.34 19.70 -0.57
CA ALA A 26 -20.25 19.92 0.39
C ALA A 26 -19.22 18.77 0.42
N TYR A 27 -19.61 17.57 -0.03
CA TYR A 27 -18.80 16.37 0.13
C TYR A 27 -17.45 16.45 -0.59
N MET A 28 -17.44 16.74 -1.90
CA MET A 28 -16.20 16.74 -2.69
C MET A 28 -15.21 17.82 -2.24
N PRO A 29 -15.64 19.07 -1.96
CA PRO A 29 -14.73 20.09 -1.43
C PRO A 29 -14.09 19.72 -0.08
N ILE A 30 -14.84 19.06 0.82
CA ILE A 30 -14.28 18.58 2.09
C ILE A 30 -13.33 17.40 1.83
N ARG A 31 -13.74 16.43 1.02
CA ARG A 31 -12.96 15.21 0.73
C ARG A 31 -11.63 15.50 0.02
N ARG A 32 -11.61 16.48 -0.87
CA ARG A 32 -10.41 16.91 -1.61
C ARG A 32 -9.57 17.93 -0.85
N GLN A 33 -9.96 18.27 0.38
CA GLN A 33 -9.33 19.30 1.19
C GLN A 33 -9.29 20.68 0.50
N GLU A 34 -10.17 20.93 -0.46
CA GLU A 34 -10.38 22.26 -1.08
C GLU A 34 -10.99 23.23 -0.05
N ARG A 35 -11.86 22.70 0.82
CA ARG A 35 -12.36 23.39 2.01
C ARG A 35 -11.81 22.71 3.26
N ARG A 36 -10.81 23.32 3.89
CA ARG A 36 -10.16 22.80 5.11
C ARG A 36 -10.85 23.30 6.38
N GLY A 37 -11.04 22.42 7.35
CA GLY A 37 -11.72 22.75 8.60
C GLY A 37 -12.18 21.52 9.38
N CYS A 38 -13.07 21.75 10.33
CA CYS A 38 -13.85 20.73 11.01
C CYS A 38 -15.32 20.99 10.72
N PHE A 39 -16.03 19.96 10.27
CA PHE A 39 -17.38 20.09 9.74
C PHE A 39 -18.32 19.17 10.51
N ALA A 40 -19.44 19.71 10.96
CA ALA A 40 -20.55 18.90 11.46
C ALA A 40 -21.04 18.02 10.31
N VAL A 41 -21.14 16.72 10.56
CA VAL A 41 -21.58 15.73 9.59
C VAL A 41 -22.52 14.76 10.28
N PRO A 42 -23.53 14.22 9.57
CA PRO A 42 -24.46 13.27 10.16
C PRO A 42 -23.82 11.92 10.50
N MET A 43 -22.67 11.58 9.89
CA MET A 43 -22.00 10.31 10.17
C MET A 43 -20.47 10.39 9.95
N VAL A 44 -19.73 9.83 10.90
CA VAL A 44 -18.31 9.47 10.80
C VAL A 44 -18.16 8.00 11.19
N HIS A 45 -17.33 7.23 10.48
CA HIS A 45 -17.14 5.80 10.73
C HIS A 45 -15.66 5.40 10.70
N SER A 46 -15.40 4.10 10.90
CA SER A 46 -14.08 3.44 10.96
C SER A 46 -13.20 3.86 12.13
N THR A 47 -12.96 5.15 12.34
CA THR A 47 -12.16 5.67 13.45
C THR A 47 -12.64 7.05 13.85
N TYR A 48 -12.87 7.24 15.13
CA TYR A 48 -13.27 8.52 15.72
C TYR A 48 -12.85 8.57 17.19
N LEU A 49 -12.83 9.78 17.74
CA LEU A 49 -12.52 10.03 19.14
C LEU A 49 -13.79 10.51 19.84
N VAL A 50 -14.08 9.93 21.01
CA VAL A 50 -15.24 10.29 21.83
C VAL A 50 -14.73 10.94 23.12
N ASP A 51 -15.29 12.09 23.48
CA ASP A 51 -15.01 12.73 24.76
C ASP A 51 -15.85 12.11 25.88
N LEU A 52 -15.26 11.17 26.60
CA LEU A 52 -15.91 10.42 27.69
C LEU A 52 -16.20 11.27 28.94
N ARG A 53 -15.80 12.54 28.97
CA ARG A 53 -16.11 13.45 30.08
C ARG A 53 -17.52 14.05 29.95
N LYS A 54 -18.17 13.90 28.80
CA LYS A 54 -19.51 14.42 28.55
C LYS A 54 -20.54 13.36 28.92
N GLU A 55 -21.55 13.76 29.69
CA GLU A 55 -22.63 12.85 30.12
C GLU A 55 -23.33 12.16 28.94
N ALA A 56 -23.58 12.90 27.85
CA ALA A 56 -24.18 12.38 26.63
C ALA A 56 -23.39 11.20 26.01
N SER A 57 -22.09 11.07 26.27
CA SER A 57 -21.29 9.95 25.77
C SER A 57 -21.68 8.61 26.37
N HIS A 58 -22.30 8.59 27.57
CA HIS A 58 -22.81 7.37 28.19
C HIS A 58 -24.01 6.77 27.44
N ASN A 59 -24.69 7.57 26.62
CA ASN A 59 -25.85 7.15 25.82
C ASN A 59 -25.47 6.69 24.41
N LEU A 60 -24.16 6.68 24.08
CA LEU A 60 -23.67 6.15 22.81
C LEU A 60 -23.59 4.63 22.87
N ALA A 61 -24.22 3.96 21.91
CA ALA A 61 -24.24 2.51 21.83
C ALA A 61 -24.24 2.02 20.37
N PHE A 62 -23.55 0.91 20.15
CA PHE A 62 -23.69 0.12 18.92
C PHE A 62 -24.75 -0.97 19.05
N TYR A 63 -24.92 -1.50 20.26
CA TYR A 63 -25.82 -2.60 20.54
C TYR A 63 -26.24 -2.61 22.03
N PRO A 64 -27.50 -2.92 22.37
CA PRO A 64 -28.62 -3.04 21.42
C PRO A 64 -28.90 -1.69 20.71
N PRO A 65 -29.47 -1.71 19.48
CA PRO A 65 -29.93 -0.48 18.86
C PRO A 65 -30.94 0.25 19.74
N HIS A 66 -31.04 1.57 19.58
CA HIS A 66 -32.05 2.38 20.27
C HIS A 66 -33.46 1.85 20.03
N GLU A 67 -34.37 1.95 21.01
CA GLU A 67 -35.71 1.35 20.94
C GLU A 67 -36.54 1.83 19.73
N GLU A 68 -36.35 3.08 19.33
CA GLU A 68 -36.99 3.69 18.14
C GLU A 68 -36.28 3.40 16.81
N TYR A 69 -35.19 2.62 16.81
CA TYR A 69 -34.44 2.31 15.59
C TYR A 69 -35.20 1.30 14.72
N ASN A 70 -35.55 1.73 13.50
CA ASN A 70 -36.32 0.92 12.55
C ASN A 70 -35.69 0.83 11.15
N TRP A 71 -34.38 1.10 11.04
CA TRP A 71 -33.62 1.03 9.79
C TRP A 71 -32.87 -0.30 9.66
N ALA A 72 -32.09 -0.46 8.57
CA ALA A 72 -31.26 -1.65 8.37
C ALA A 72 -30.25 -1.82 9.51
N LEU A 73 -30.01 -3.06 9.92
CA LEU A 73 -29.01 -3.36 10.96
C LEU A 73 -27.61 -3.28 10.34
N ASP A 74 -26.99 -2.12 10.51
CA ASP A 74 -25.66 -1.75 10.02
C ASP A 74 -24.99 -0.93 11.12
N ASP A 75 -23.78 -1.29 11.51
CA ASP A 75 -23.10 -0.75 12.69
C ASP A 75 -22.82 0.76 12.57
N VAL A 76 -22.47 1.24 11.37
CA VAL A 76 -22.20 2.66 11.14
C VAL A 76 -23.48 3.50 11.15
N ILE A 77 -24.59 2.95 10.65
CA ILE A 77 -25.90 3.61 10.68
C ILE A 77 -26.49 3.60 12.10
N VAL A 78 -26.41 2.47 12.81
CA VAL A 78 -26.89 2.33 14.19
C VAL A 78 -26.15 3.29 15.11
N PHE A 79 -24.82 3.36 15.02
CA PHE A 79 -24.04 4.28 15.86
C PHE A 79 -24.35 5.75 15.55
N ALA A 80 -24.48 6.12 14.28
CA ALA A 80 -24.87 7.49 13.90
C ALA A 80 -26.26 7.86 14.42
N TYR A 81 -27.21 6.91 14.41
CA TYR A 81 -28.53 7.11 15.00
C TYR A 81 -28.45 7.26 16.53
N SER A 82 -27.70 6.40 17.22
CA SER A 82 -27.47 6.51 18.67
C SER A 82 -26.87 7.86 19.04
N ALA A 83 -25.85 8.32 18.31
CA ALA A 83 -25.27 9.65 18.50
C ALA A 83 -26.30 10.77 18.33
N ARG A 84 -27.16 10.67 17.30
CA ARG A 84 -28.25 11.64 17.09
C ARG A 84 -29.24 11.66 18.25
N MET A 85 -29.67 10.49 18.75
CA MET A 85 -30.63 10.40 19.85
C MET A 85 -30.03 10.88 21.19
N ALA A 86 -28.72 10.73 21.36
CA ALA A 86 -27.98 11.24 22.50
C ALA A 86 -27.62 12.75 22.39
N ASP A 87 -28.08 13.44 21.34
CA ASP A 87 -27.71 14.84 21.03
C ASP A 87 -26.18 15.05 20.91
N VAL A 88 -25.49 14.05 20.37
CA VAL A 88 -24.03 14.06 20.12
C VAL A 88 -23.76 14.34 18.65
N GLN A 89 -23.32 15.56 18.34
CA GLN A 89 -22.90 15.94 16.99
C GLN A 89 -21.56 15.29 16.60
N MET A 90 -21.55 14.58 15.48
CA MET A 90 -20.33 14.05 14.88
C MET A 90 -19.61 15.11 14.03
N TYR A 91 -18.28 15.09 14.03
CA TYR A 91 -17.46 16.03 13.27
C TYR A 91 -16.38 15.31 12.47
N VAL A 92 -16.16 15.74 11.22
CA VAL A 92 -14.97 15.36 10.44
C VAL A 92 -14.02 16.55 10.35
N CYS A 93 -12.76 16.35 10.73
CA CYS A 93 -11.70 17.34 10.56
C CYS A 93 -10.77 16.90 9.43
N ASN A 94 -10.53 17.75 8.44
CA ASN A 94 -9.62 17.50 7.30
C ASN A 94 -8.44 18.50 7.24
N LYS A 95 -8.09 19.08 8.40
CA LYS A 95 -6.94 19.98 8.50
C LYS A 95 -5.63 19.27 8.16
N GLU A 96 -5.52 17.99 8.50
CA GLU A 96 -4.39 17.12 8.17
C GLU A 96 -4.89 15.73 7.75
N THR A 97 -3.99 14.97 7.12
CA THR A 97 -4.17 13.54 6.88
C THR A 97 -3.88 12.81 8.18
N TYR A 98 -4.91 12.25 8.82
CA TYR A 98 -4.77 11.57 10.12
C TYR A 98 -4.56 10.06 10.00
N GLY A 99 -4.53 9.54 8.77
CA GLY A 99 -4.36 8.13 8.50
C GLY A 99 -4.97 7.75 7.16
N TYR A 100 -5.01 6.45 6.89
CA TYR A 100 -5.50 5.89 5.65
C TYR A 100 -6.50 4.77 5.94
N LEU A 101 -7.44 4.55 5.02
CA LEU A 101 -8.37 3.42 5.08
C LEU A 101 -8.49 2.71 3.74
N PRO A 102 -8.62 1.37 3.73
CA PRO A 102 -8.91 0.64 2.52
C PRO A 102 -10.33 0.97 2.03
N VAL A 103 -10.56 0.76 0.73
CA VAL A 103 -11.90 0.90 0.14
C VAL A 103 -12.67 -0.41 0.39
N PRO A 104 -13.95 -0.35 0.79
CA PRO A 104 -14.76 -1.54 0.99
C PRO A 104 -14.77 -2.44 -0.23
N MET A 105 -14.63 -3.73 0.04
CA MET A 105 -14.68 -4.75 -1.00
C MET A 105 -16.10 -4.97 -1.49
N ARG A 106 -16.23 -5.69 -2.61
CA ARG A 106 -17.54 -6.10 -3.13
C ARG A 106 -18.15 -7.16 -2.21
N ALA A 107 -19.48 -7.28 -2.20
CA ALA A 107 -20.19 -8.20 -1.31
C ALA A 107 -19.81 -9.70 -1.45
N HIS A 108 -19.20 -10.10 -2.57
CA HIS A 108 -18.73 -11.46 -2.82
C HIS A 108 -17.23 -11.65 -2.56
N ALA A 109 -16.54 -10.62 -2.06
CA ALA A 109 -15.12 -10.72 -1.74
C ALA A 109 -14.91 -11.61 -0.52
N SER A 110 -13.83 -12.37 -0.54
CA SER A 110 -13.38 -13.20 0.57
C SER A 110 -12.57 -12.38 1.58
N LEU A 111 -12.35 -12.94 2.77
CA LEU A 111 -11.43 -12.39 3.76
C LEU A 111 -9.98 -12.33 3.24
N GLN A 112 -9.63 -13.23 2.32
CA GLN A 112 -8.32 -13.22 1.67
C GLN A 112 -8.19 -11.99 0.76
N ASP A 113 -9.22 -11.67 -0.03
CA ASP A 113 -9.22 -10.47 -0.88
C ASP A 113 -9.14 -9.19 -0.03
N GLU A 114 -9.78 -9.17 1.14
CA GLU A 114 -9.69 -8.05 2.09
C GLU A 114 -8.29 -7.92 2.69
N ALA A 115 -7.66 -9.03 3.09
CA ALA A 115 -6.28 -9.03 3.59
C ALA A 115 -5.29 -8.53 2.52
N GLU A 116 -5.47 -8.92 1.26
CA GLU A 116 -4.67 -8.43 0.12
C GLU A 116 -4.89 -6.93 -0.14
N SER A 117 -6.14 -6.47 -0.09
CA SER A 117 -6.49 -5.04 -0.22
C SER A 117 -5.86 -4.20 0.90
N PHE A 118 -5.87 -4.71 2.13
CA PHE A 118 -5.21 -4.10 3.28
C PHE A 118 -3.69 -4.05 3.07
N LEU A 119 -3.05 -5.17 2.71
CA LEU A 119 -1.62 -5.24 2.44
C LEU A 119 -1.21 -4.23 1.35
N HIS A 120 -2.01 -4.13 0.28
CA HIS A 120 -1.75 -3.16 -0.77
C HIS A 120 -1.80 -1.72 -0.25
N THR A 121 -2.87 -1.38 0.49
CA THR A 121 -2.99 -0.04 1.11
C THR A 121 -1.81 0.23 2.04
N HIS A 122 -1.42 -0.75 2.87
CA HIS A 122 -0.29 -0.65 3.78
C HIS A 122 1.02 -0.34 3.05
N LEU A 123 1.32 -1.07 1.97
CA LEU A 123 2.52 -0.88 1.16
C LEU A 123 2.58 0.49 0.48
N GLU A 124 1.43 1.07 0.11
CA GLU A 124 1.38 2.40 -0.52
C GLU A 124 1.75 3.54 0.45
N VAL A 125 1.43 3.38 1.73
CA VAL A 125 1.52 4.45 2.73
C VAL A 125 2.75 4.33 3.64
N MET A 126 3.53 3.27 3.49
CA MET A 126 4.69 2.90 4.33
C MET A 126 5.94 3.77 4.09
N ASP A 127 5.78 5.05 3.81
CA ASP A 127 6.88 5.99 3.62
C ASP A 127 6.59 7.31 4.36
N PRO A 128 7.06 7.48 5.62
CA PRO A 128 7.92 6.57 6.41
C PRO A 128 7.19 5.32 6.95
N PRO A 129 7.90 4.34 7.53
CA PRO A 129 7.31 3.10 8.05
C PRO A 129 6.19 3.36 9.06
N LEU A 130 5.16 2.52 8.99
CA LEU A 130 4.08 2.50 9.96
C LEU A 130 4.39 1.47 11.03
N GLU A 131 4.63 1.94 12.26
CA GLU A 131 4.83 1.05 13.40
C GLU A 131 3.47 0.69 14.02
N PRO A 132 3.20 -0.60 14.30
CA PRO A 132 2.02 -1.00 15.04
C PRO A 132 1.98 -0.32 16.41
N SER A 133 0.75 -0.08 16.90
CA SER A 133 0.54 0.36 18.27
C SER A 133 1.14 -0.65 19.26
N SER A 134 1.80 -0.17 20.32
CA SER A 134 2.34 -1.00 21.40
C SER A 134 1.27 -1.81 22.16
N PHE A 135 0.00 -1.47 21.96
CA PHE A 135 -1.15 -2.17 22.54
C PHE A 135 -1.67 -3.31 21.66
N LEU A 136 -1.12 -3.50 20.45
CA LEU A 136 -1.51 -4.56 19.54
C LEU A 136 -0.45 -5.66 19.52
N SER A 137 -0.89 -6.90 19.69
CA SER A 137 -0.05 -8.08 19.44
C SER A 137 -0.16 -8.47 17.98
N VAL A 138 0.93 -8.31 17.23
CA VAL A 138 1.01 -8.72 15.82
C VAL A 138 1.80 -10.02 15.73
N SER A 139 1.23 -11.02 15.06
CA SER A 139 1.94 -12.29 14.81
C SER A 139 3.19 -12.04 13.97
N PRO A 140 4.34 -12.67 14.31
CA PRO A 140 5.53 -12.58 13.48
C PRO A 140 5.25 -13.10 12.07
N LYS A 141 5.62 -12.30 11.06
CA LYS A 141 5.61 -12.73 9.67
C LYS A 141 6.55 -13.91 9.46
N GLN A 142 6.21 -14.80 8.53
CA GLN A 142 6.99 -15.99 8.18
C GLN A 142 7.43 -15.94 6.71
N PRO A 143 8.47 -15.15 6.37
CA PRO A 143 8.86 -14.99 4.98
C PRO A 143 9.34 -16.30 4.34
N ASN A 144 8.90 -16.55 3.12
CA ASN A 144 9.32 -17.71 2.33
C ASN A 144 9.73 -17.29 0.90
N LYS A 145 10.10 -18.25 0.07
CA LYS A 145 10.57 -17.99 -1.31
C LYS A 145 9.47 -18.16 -2.36
N MET A 146 8.20 -18.19 -1.97
CA MET A 146 7.03 -18.40 -2.85
C MET A 146 7.13 -19.63 -3.76
N GLY A 147 7.83 -20.68 -3.33
CA GLY A 147 8.08 -21.88 -4.12
C GLY A 147 9.27 -21.80 -5.08
N PHE A 148 10.01 -20.68 -5.12
CA PHE A 148 11.28 -20.56 -5.84
C PHE A 148 12.45 -21.10 -5.00
N ASP A 149 13.52 -21.53 -5.67
CA ASP A 149 14.78 -21.90 -5.02
C ASP A 149 15.45 -20.66 -4.40
N GLU A 150 15.33 -19.50 -5.07
CA GLU A 150 15.82 -18.22 -4.58
C GLU A 150 15.02 -17.03 -5.14
N VAL A 151 14.82 -16.03 -4.29
CA VAL A 151 14.28 -14.73 -4.66
C VAL A 151 15.39 -13.71 -4.48
N PHE A 152 15.77 -12.99 -5.53
CA PHE A 152 16.84 -12.00 -5.46
C PHE A 152 16.27 -10.59 -5.43
N MET A 153 16.86 -9.73 -4.59
CA MET A 153 16.60 -8.30 -4.59
C MET A 153 17.85 -7.57 -5.04
N ILE A 154 17.79 -6.95 -6.21
CA ILE A 154 18.92 -6.21 -6.78
C ILE A 154 18.83 -4.76 -6.31
N ASN A 155 19.88 -4.27 -5.65
CA ASN A 155 19.93 -2.88 -5.20
C ASN A 155 21.32 -2.28 -5.33
N LEU A 156 21.40 -1.03 -5.78
CA LEU A 156 22.64 -0.26 -5.80
C LEU A 156 23.09 0.01 -4.38
N VAL A 157 24.34 -0.34 -4.04
CA VAL A 157 24.91 -0.18 -2.69
C VAL A 157 24.72 1.23 -2.13
N ARG A 158 24.87 2.26 -2.98
CA ARG A 158 24.70 3.68 -2.58
C ARG A 158 23.24 4.10 -2.28
N ARG A 159 22.24 3.24 -2.51
CA ARG A 159 20.80 3.53 -2.29
C ARG A 159 20.27 2.73 -1.11
N ALA A 160 20.78 3.03 0.08
CA ALA A 160 20.34 2.40 1.33
C ALA A 160 18.85 2.70 1.63
N ASP A 161 18.40 3.92 1.29
CA ASP A 161 17.01 4.37 1.37
C ASP A 161 16.04 3.41 0.67
N ARG A 162 16.36 3.06 -0.58
CA ARG A 162 15.54 2.15 -1.39
C ARG A 162 15.66 0.71 -0.91
N ARG A 163 16.85 0.31 -0.49
CA ARG A 163 17.10 -1.03 0.06
C ARG A 163 16.19 -1.31 1.25
N GLU A 164 16.18 -0.39 2.21
CA GLU A 164 15.40 -0.49 3.44
C GLU A 164 13.90 -0.54 3.13
N ARG A 165 13.41 0.35 2.28
CA ARG A 165 12.01 0.37 1.86
C ARG A 165 11.60 -0.94 1.17
N MET A 166 12.40 -1.45 0.23
CA MET A 166 12.11 -2.71 -0.45
C MET A 166 12.12 -3.91 0.51
N LEU A 167 13.09 -3.98 1.43
CA LEU A 167 13.15 -5.09 2.40
C LEU A 167 11.93 -5.08 3.33
N ARG A 168 11.47 -3.91 3.76
CA ARG A 168 10.22 -3.78 4.53
C ARG A 168 9.01 -4.23 3.70
N SER A 169 8.88 -3.75 2.46
CA SER A 169 7.78 -4.16 1.59
C SER A 169 7.75 -5.67 1.34
N LEU A 170 8.91 -6.31 1.18
CA LEU A 170 9.00 -7.77 1.00
C LEU A 170 8.69 -8.52 2.29
N TYR A 171 9.12 -8.01 3.45
CA TYR A 171 8.77 -8.58 4.75
C TYR A 171 7.26 -8.58 5.00
N GLU A 172 6.57 -7.49 4.67
CA GLU A 172 5.11 -7.36 4.83
C GLU A 172 4.32 -8.33 3.93
N GLN A 173 4.87 -8.61 2.75
CA GLN A 173 4.39 -9.62 1.81
C GLN A 173 4.83 -11.05 2.15
N GLU A 174 5.59 -11.24 3.24
CA GLU A 174 6.15 -12.55 3.63
C GLU A 174 7.06 -13.18 2.55
N ILE A 175 7.85 -12.34 1.89
CA ILE A 175 8.81 -12.74 0.87
C ILE A 175 10.22 -12.60 1.42
N SER A 176 10.90 -13.74 1.59
CA SER A 176 12.33 -13.80 1.85
C SER A 176 13.12 -13.54 0.56
N CYS A 177 14.24 -12.84 0.63
CA CYS A 177 15.10 -12.60 -0.54
C CYS A 177 16.58 -12.53 -0.19
N LYS A 178 17.44 -12.87 -1.17
CA LYS A 178 18.87 -12.61 -1.16
C LYS A 178 19.17 -11.25 -1.81
N VAL A 179 19.75 -10.34 -1.05
CA VAL A 179 20.17 -9.02 -1.57
C VAL A 179 21.43 -9.18 -2.42
N VAL A 180 21.40 -8.66 -3.65
CA VAL A 180 22.53 -8.66 -4.59
C VAL A 180 22.92 -7.22 -4.89
N ALA A 181 24.22 -6.94 -4.83
CA ALA A 181 24.75 -5.63 -5.17
C ALA A 181 24.58 -5.39 -6.68
N ALA A 182 23.81 -4.37 -7.03
CA ALA A 182 23.62 -3.97 -8.42
C ALA A 182 24.90 -3.34 -8.98
N VAL A 183 25.19 -3.59 -10.25
CA VAL A 183 26.25 -2.95 -11.01
C VAL A 183 25.88 -1.48 -11.22
N ASP A 184 26.72 -0.57 -10.72
CA ASP A 184 26.52 0.85 -10.94
C ASP A 184 26.98 1.25 -12.34
N GLY A 185 26.02 1.25 -13.27
CA GLY A 185 26.26 1.70 -14.63
C GLY A 185 26.90 3.09 -14.76
N LYS A 186 26.64 4.00 -13.81
CA LYS A 186 27.26 5.33 -13.82
C LYS A 186 28.75 5.30 -13.47
N ALA A 187 29.17 4.34 -12.64
CA ALA A 187 30.56 4.15 -12.25
C ALA A 187 31.37 3.40 -13.32
N LEU A 188 30.70 2.70 -14.25
CA LEU A 188 31.37 2.00 -15.35
C LEU A 188 32.06 2.99 -16.29
N ASN A 189 33.34 2.73 -16.53
CA ASN A 189 34.17 3.41 -17.52
C ASN A 189 34.41 2.51 -18.75
N ILE A 190 35.08 3.06 -19.77
CA ILE A 190 35.33 2.34 -21.03
C ILE A 190 36.26 1.13 -20.81
N SER A 191 37.31 1.27 -19.98
CA SER A 191 38.21 0.17 -19.67
C SER A 191 37.51 -0.99 -18.93
N ASP A 192 36.56 -0.71 -18.05
CA ASP A 192 35.75 -1.74 -17.38
C ASP A 192 34.94 -2.52 -18.42
N MET A 193 34.29 -1.80 -19.35
CA MET A 193 33.50 -2.42 -20.42
C MET A 193 34.36 -3.28 -21.35
N GLU A 194 35.55 -2.80 -21.72
CA GLU A 194 36.51 -3.55 -22.54
C GLU A 194 37.03 -4.79 -21.83
N SER A 195 37.39 -4.68 -20.55
CA SER A 195 37.88 -5.80 -19.75
C SER A 195 36.84 -6.91 -19.56
N LEU A 196 35.57 -6.53 -19.46
CA LEU A 196 34.44 -7.46 -19.35
C LEU A 196 34.02 -8.02 -20.73
N GLY A 197 34.65 -7.58 -21.82
CA GLY A 197 34.31 -8.00 -23.18
C GLY A 197 32.94 -7.50 -23.64
N ILE A 198 32.39 -6.48 -22.98
CA ILE A 198 31.04 -5.99 -23.25
C ILE A 198 31.10 -5.01 -24.42
N ARG A 199 30.52 -5.42 -25.55
CA ARG A 199 30.37 -4.57 -26.73
C ARG A 199 28.92 -4.46 -27.12
N MET A 200 28.47 -3.25 -27.40
CA MET A 200 27.15 -3.05 -27.98
C MET A 200 27.16 -3.57 -29.42
N LEU A 201 26.11 -4.31 -29.79
CA LEU A 201 25.98 -4.81 -31.16
C LEU A 201 25.99 -3.62 -32.14
N PRO A 202 26.81 -3.65 -33.20
CA PRO A 202 26.84 -2.58 -34.20
C PRO A 202 25.43 -2.34 -34.77
N GLY A 203 24.98 -1.08 -34.74
CA GLY A 203 23.66 -0.69 -35.24
C GLY A 203 22.50 -0.97 -34.27
N TYR A 204 22.73 -1.56 -33.10
CA TYR A 204 21.69 -1.72 -32.10
C TYR A 204 21.15 -0.36 -31.65
N LYS A 205 19.83 -0.23 -31.69
CA LYS A 205 19.07 0.88 -31.13
C LYS A 205 17.87 0.31 -30.40
N ASP A 206 17.62 0.83 -29.21
CA ASP A 206 16.39 0.52 -28.49
C ASP A 206 15.16 0.84 -29.38
N PRO A 207 14.18 -0.08 -29.53
CA PRO A 207 13.05 0.09 -30.44
C PRO A 207 12.07 1.19 -30.04
N TYR A 208 12.08 1.62 -28.78
CA TYR A 208 11.16 2.65 -28.26
C TYR A 208 11.73 4.06 -28.41
N HIS A 209 13.03 4.24 -28.18
CA HIS A 209 13.72 5.52 -28.09
C HIS A 209 14.74 5.75 -29.22
N GLY A 210 15.05 4.74 -30.02
CA GLY A 210 15.97 4.85 -31.16
C GLY A 210 17.41 5.19 -30.78
N ARG A 211 17.80 4.98 -29.52
CA ARG A 211 19.12 5.32 -28.97
C ARG A 211 19.88 4.08 -28.49
N PRO A 212 21.23 4.16 -28.36
CA PRO A 212 22.01 3.18 -27.63
C PRO A 212 21.54 2.99 -26.18
N LEU A 213 21.87 1.85 -25.58
CA LEU A 213 21.61 1.61 -24.15
C LEU A 213 22.28 2.68 -23.30
N THR A 214 21.54 3.22 -22.35
CA THR A 214 22.09 4.09 -21.31
C THR A 214 23.00 3.31 -20.38
N LYS A 215 23.91 4.04 -19.72
CA LYS A 215 24.72 3.48 -18.63
C LYS A 215 23.87 2.79 -17.56
N GLY A 216 22.72 3.36 -17.20
CA GLY A 216 21.80 2.76 -16.23
C GLY A 216 21.20 1.44 -16.70
N GLU A 217 20.74 1.37 -17.96
CA GLU A 217 20.22 0.13 -18.56
C GLU A 217 21.31 -0.93 -18.67
N LEU A 218 22.55 -0.53 -18.99
CA LEU A 218 23.71 -1.43 -18.98
C LEU A 218 23.98 -2.00 -17.57
N GLY A 219 23.98 -1.15 -16.55
CA GLY A 219 24.14 -1.60 -15.16
C GLY A 219 23.04 -2.57 -14.71
N CYS A 220 21.79 -2.30 -15.11
CA CYS A 220 20.68 -3.22 -14.91
C CYS A 220 20.95 -4.58 -15.57
N PHE A 221 21.24 -4.58 -16.88
CA PHE A 221 21.55 -5.81 -17.63
C PHE A 221 22.67 -6.62 -16.97
N LEU A 222 23.77 -5.98 -16.58
CA LEU A 222 24.90 -6.67 -15.96
C LEU A 222 24.57 -7.25 -14.59
N SER A 223 23.72 -6.57 -13.82
CA SER A 223 23.24 -7.06 -12.52
C SER A 223 22.46 -8.37 -12.70
N HIS A 224 21.51 -8.41 -13.64
CA HIS A 224 20.77 -9.62 -13.99
C HIS A 224 21.65 -10.71 -14.57
N TYR A 225 22.56 -10.34 -15.48
CA TYR A 225 23.47 -11.28 -16.12
C TYR A 225 24.38 -11.99 -15.11
N ASN A 226 24.86 -11.26 -14.09
CA ASN A 226 25.67 -11.84 -13.03
C ASN A 226 24.88 -12.89 -12.22
N ILE A 227 23.62 -12.62 -11.89
CA ILE A 227 22.75 -13.62 -11.24
C ILE A 227 22.56 -14.83 -12.16
N TRP A 228 22.24 -14.62 -13.43
CA TRP A 228 22.04 -15.70 -14.40
C TRP A 228 23.25 -16.63 -14.54
N LYS A 229 24.47 -16.08 -14.49
CA LYS A 229 25.71 -16.88 -14.49
C LYS A 229 25.82 -17.79 -13.28
N GLU A 230 25.41 -17.31 -12.10
CA GLU A 230 25.47 -18.06 -10.84
C GLU A 230 24.40 -19.16 -10.75
N LEU A 231 23.31 -19.05 -11.52
CA LEU A 231 22.25 -20.06 -11.54
C LEU A 231 22.75 -21.40 -12.13
N LYS A 232 22.46 -22.47 -11.40
CA LYS A 232 22.65 -23.85 -11.87
C LYS A 232 21.55 -24.23 -12.86
N PRO A 233 21.76 -25.25 -13.71
CA PRO A 233 20.68 -25.83 -14.50
C PRO A 233 19.51 -26.26 -13.59
N ASN A 234 18.28 -26.10 -14.07
CA ASN A 234 17.03 -26.43 -13.37
C ASN A 234 16.77 -25.65 -12.06
N THR A 235 17.44 -24.52 -11.85
CA THR A 235 17.09 -23.60 -10.74
C THR A 235 15.96 -22.67 -11.16
N HIS A 236 14.92 -22.57 -10.34
CA HIS A 236 13.82 -21.62 -10.47
C HIS A 236 14.07 -20.42 -9.56
N ALA A 237 14.37 -19.27 -10.16
CA ALA A 237 14.63 -18.05 -9.42
C ALA A 237 13.81 -16.87 -9.95
N THR A 238 13.51 -15.91 -9.07
CA THR A 238 12.88 -14.64 -9.46
C THR A 238 13.67 -13.45 -8.92
N VAL A 239 13.65 -12.34 -9.65
CA VAL A 239 14.29 -11.09 -9.25
C VAL A 239 13.23 -10.01 -9.02
N THR A 240 13.40 -9.21 -7.97
CA THR A 240 12.60 -8.00 -7.67
C THR A 240 13.49 -6.76 -7.60
N GLU A 241 13.09 -5.68 -8.28
CA GLU A 241 13.91 -4.47 -8.47
C GLU A 241 13.18 -3.15 -8.22
N ARG A 242 11.88 -3.18 -7.88
CA ARG A 242 11.06 -2.00 -7.60
C ARG A 242 10.06 -2.27 -6.49
N HIS A 243 9.46 -1.20 -5.95
CA HIS A 243 8.35 -1.24 -4.97
C HIS A 243 7.10 -1.96 -5.48
N THR A 244 7.06 -2.27 -6.78
CA THR A 244 6.07 -3.13 -7.39
C THR A 244 6.77 -4.35 -7.97
N SER A 245 6.12 -5.50 -7.80
CA SER A 245 6.57 -6.85 -8.15
C SER A 245 6.80 -7.01 -9.66
N ALA A 246 7.86 -6.41 -10.18
CA ALA A 246 8.38 -6.71 -11.50
C ALA A 246 9.17 -8.02 -11.37
N HIS A 247 8.50 -9.14 -11.66
CA HIS A 247 9.10 -10.47 -11.62
C HIS A 247 9.82 -10.78 -12.93
N LEU A 248 11.15 -10.80 -12.90
CA LEU A 248 11.93 -11.51 -13.92
C LEU A 248 12.17 -12.92 -13.39
N ALA A 249 11.46 -13.90 -13.94
CA ALA A 249 11.68 -15.31 -13.64
C ALA A 249 12.79 -15.86 -14.56
N PHE A 250 13.81 -16.45 -13.95
CA PHE A 250 14.89 -17.13 -14.66
C PHE A 250 14.67 -18.64 -14.58
N CYS A 251 14.70 -19.30 -15.74
CA CYS A 251 14.80 -20.76 -15.84
C CYS A 251 15.97 -21.08 -16.76
N LYS A 252 16.99 -21.78 -16.25
CA LYS A 252 18.15 -22.20 -17.03
C LYS A 252 17.97 -23.67 -17.43
N ASN A 253 17.53 -23.88 -18.66
CA ASN A 253 17.41 -25.22 -19.24
C ASN A 253 18.80 -25.79 -19.55
N HIS A 254 18.93 -27.12 -19.52
CA HIS A 254 20.13 -27.80 -20.00
C HIS A 254 20.39 -27.43 -21.47
N THR A 255 21.57 -26.88 -21.74
CA THR A 255 22.19 -26.86 -23.07
C THR A 255 22.90 -28.17 -23.32
#